data_AF-A0A4Y7U389-F1
#
_entry.id   AF-A0A4Y7U389-F1
#
_cell.length_a   1.000
_cell.length_b   1.000
_cell.length_c   1.000
_cell.angle_alpha   90.00
_cell.angle_beta   90.00
_cell.angle_gamma   90.00
#
_symmetry.space_group_name_H-M   'P 1'
#
loop_
_entity.id
_entity.type
_entity.pdbx_description
1 polymer ?
#
loop_
_entity_poly.entity_id
_entity_poly.type
_entity_poly.pdbx_seq_one_letter_code
_entity_poly.pdbx_strand_id
1 'polypeptide(L)' 'APEYQQLLNALEKSETTLLDKNQKEIKNLIQEELIKRYQYQEGLYQFYIKNNSEIKKAVTVLNNQTEYKTILKM' A
#
# COMPACT_ATOMS: atom_id res chain seq x y z
N ALA A 1 18.62 -38.06 -4.03
CA ALA A 1 17.20 -37.63 -4.12
C ALA A 1 16.64 -36.98 -2.84
N PRO A 2 17.21 -37.11 -1.62
CA PRO A 2 16.76 -36.27 -0.49
C PRO A 2 17.11 -34.79 -0.66
N GLU A 3 18.17 -34.46 -1.40
CA GLU A 3 18.63 -33.09 -1.63
C GLU A 3 17.62 -32.29 -2.49
N TYR A 4 17.01 -32.94 -3.47
CA TYR A 4 15.96 -32.34 -4.31
C TYR A 4 14.71 -32.01 -3.49
N GLN A 5 14.29 -32.93 -2.61
CA GLN A 5 13.16 -32.71 -1.72
C GLN A 5 13.45 -31.59 -0.71
N GLN A 6 14.68 -31.52 -0.19
CA GLN A 6 15.11 -30.44 0.70
C GLN A 6 15.08 -29.07 0.01
N LEU A 7 15.49 -29.02 -1.26
CA LEU A 7 15.44 -27.80 -2.06
C LEU A 7 13.99 -27.32 -2.26
N LEU A 8 13.07 -28.23 -2.60
CA LEU A 8 11.65 -27.91 -2.75
C LEU A 8 11.05 -27.35 -1.45
N ASN A 9 11.32 -28.00 -0.32
CA ASN A 9 10.82 -27.55 0.98
C ASN A 9 11.40 -26.17 1.36
N ALA A 10 12.65 -25.90 1.01
CA ALA A 10 13.28 -24.60 1.25
C ALA A 10 12.66 -23.49 0.38
N LEU A 11 12.31 -23.81 -0.87
CA LEU A 11 11.59 -22.92 -1.78
C LEU A 11 10.20 -22.56 -1.23
N GLU A 12 9.37 -23.55 -0.89
CA GLU A 12 8.03 -23.31 -0.32
C GLU A 12 8.09 -22.47 0.97
N LYS A 13 9.09 -22.73 1.82
CA LYS A 13 9.31 -21.93 3.03
C LYS A 13 9.72 -20.49 2.72
N SER A 14 10.53 -20.28 1.68
CA SER A 14 10.92 -18.95 1.23
C SER A 14 9.71 -18.19 0.67
N GLU A 15 8.88 -18.84 -0.14
CA GLU A 15 7.67 -18.25 -0.72
C GLU A 15 6.69 -17.81 0.38
N THR A 16 6.38 -18.69 1.32
CA THR A 16 5.52 -18.37 2.48
C THR A 16 6.07 -17.22 3.31
N THR A 17 7.39 -17.20 3.57
CA THR A 17 8.04 -16.08 4.29
C THR A 17 7.91 -14.76 3.54
N LEU A 18 8.03 -14.77 2.20
CA LEU A 18 7.86 -13.58 1.38
C LEU A 18 6.39 -13.11 1.37
N LEU A 19 5.43 -14.04 1.35
CA LEU A 19 4.01 -13.71 1.47
C LEU A 19 3.70 -13.07 2.82
N ASP A 20 4.22 -13.60 3.91
CA ASP A 20 4.03 -13.05 5.25
C ASP A 20 4.66 -11.65 5.37
N LYS A 21 5.88 -11.48 4.86
CA LYS A 21 6.59 -10.20 4.86
C LYS A 21 5.81 -9.11 4.12
N ASN A 22 5.22 -9.45 2.98
CA ASN A 22 4.52 -8.50 2.10
C ASN A 22 3.00 -8.50 2.31
N GLN A 23 2.49 -9.24 3.30
CA GLN A 23 1.06 -9.47 3.50
C GLN A 23 0.27 -8.15 3.59
N LYS A 24 0.82 -7.15 4.28
CA LYS A 24 0.18 -5.84 4.43
C LYS A 24 0.00 -5.13 3.09
N GLU A 25 1.05 -5.11 2.27
CA GLU A 25 1.03 -4.47 0.95
C GLU A 25 0.07 -5.18 0.00
N ILE A 26 0.14 -6.52 -0.04
CA ILE A 26 -0.77 -7.35 -0.85
C ILE A 26 -2.24 -7.08 -0.46
N LYS A 27 -2.54 -7.03 0.85
CA LYS A 27 -3.89 -6.70 1.35
C LYS A 27 -4.34 -5.31 0.91
N ASN A 28 -3.45 -4.32 0.98
CA ASN A 28 -3.76 -2.96 0.53
C ASN A 28 -4.08 -2.95 -0.98
N LEU A 29 -3.26 -3.58 -1.82
CA LEU A 29 -3.47 -3.64 -3.27
C LEU A 29 -4.80 -4.31 -3.63
N ILE A 30 -5.12 -5.44 -2.98
CA ILE A 30 -6.40 -6.13 -3.19
C ILE A 30 -7.57 -5.24 -2.75
N GLN A 31 -7.44 -4.57 -1.61
CA GLN A 31 -8.46 -3.65 -1.13
C GLN A 31 -8.69 -2.49 -2.12
N GLU A 32 -7.64 -1.89 -2.67
CA GLU A 32 -7.76 -0.83 -3.66
C GLU A 32 -8.51 -1.30 -4.92
N GLU A 33 -8.19 -2.49 -5.43
CA GLU A 33 -8.87 -3.07 -6.59
C GLU A 33 -10.34 -3.42 -6.31
N LEU A 34 -10.66 -3.89 -5.10
CA LEU A 34 -12.05 -4.12 -4.68
C LEU A 34 -12.84 -2.82 -4.61
N ILE A 35 -12.27 -1.75 -4.04
CA ILE A 35 -12.93 -0.44 -3.97
C ILE A 35 -13.17 0.11 -5.38
N LYS A 36 -12.21 -0.01 -6.31
CA LYS A 36 -12.41 0.38 -7.73
C LYS A 36 -13.53 -0.39 -8.42
N ARG A 37 -13.69 -1.70 -8.11
CA ARG A 37 -14.71 -2.56 -8.73
C ARG A 37 -16.11 -2.38 -8.16
N TYR A 38 -16.22 -2.13 -6.85
CA TYR A 38 -17.51 -2.20 -6.14
C TYR A 38 -18.02 -0.84 -5.64
N GLN A 39 -17.23 0.22 -5.69
CA GLN A 39 -17.67 1.55 -5.28
C GLN A 39 -17.83 2.51 -6.46
N TYR A 40 -18.93 3.25 -6.45
CA TYR A 40 -19.14 4.42 -7.30
C TYR A 40 -17.98 5.41 -7.05
N GLN A 41 -17.47 6.06 -8.10
CA GLN A 41 -16.23 6.85 -8.06
C GLN A 41 -16.15 7.83 -6.87
N GLU A 42 -17.28 8.43 -6.49
CA GLU A 42 -17.43 9.29 -5.32
C GLU A 42 -16.96 8.64 -4.00
N GLY A 43 -17.36 7.38 -3.76
CA GLY A 43 -17.03 6.65 -2.53
C GLY A 43 -15.56 6.23 -2.44
N LEU A 44 -14.95 5.91 -3.59
CA LEU A 44 -13.53 5.62 -3.74
C LEU A 44 -12.69 6.85 -3.33
N TYR A 45 -13.03 8.04 -3.83
CA TYR A 45 -12.32 9.28 -3.46
C TYR A 45 -12.52 9.63 -1.99
N GLN A 46 -13.74 9.51 -1.45
CA GLN A 46 -14.00 9.76 -0.03
C GLN A 46 -13.23 8.79 0.89
N PHE A 47 -13.09 7.52 0.50
CA PHE A 47 -12.28 6.56 1.23
C PHE A 47 -10.80 6.95 1.23
N TYR A 48 -10.23 7.26 0.06
CA TYR A 48 -8.82 7.64 -0.05
C TYR A 48 -8.50 8.93 0.73
N ILE A 49 -9.35 9.95 0.63
CA ILE A 49 -9.21 11.19 1.41
C ILE A 49 -9.16 10.90 2.92
N LYS A 50 -9.95 9.93 3.41
CA LYS A 50 -10.01 9.59 4.84
C LYS A 50 -8.94 8.64 5.34
N ASN A 51 -8.42 7.75 4.48
CA ASN A 51 -7.61 6.62 4.94
C ASN A 51 -6.16 6.65 4.47
N ASN A 52 -5.87 7.27 3.32
CA ASN A 52 -4.54 7.26 2.74
C ASN A 52 -3.62 8.27 3.47
N SER A 53 -2.44 7.80 3.91
CA SER A 53 -1.46 8.59 4.67
C SER A 53 -0.83 9.72 3.85
N GLU A 54 -0.57 9.47 2.58
CA GLU A 54 0.04 10.39 1.64
C GLU A 54 -0.91 11.56 1.37
N ILE A 55 -2.20 11.27 1.14
CA ILE A 55 -3.23 12.28 0.96
C ILE A 55 -3.39 13.11 2.24
N LYS A 56 -3.40 12.49 3.43
CA LYS A 56 -3.43 13.23 4.70
C LYS A 56 -2.24 14.17 4.84
N LYS A 57 -1.03 13.69 4.56
CA LYS A 57 0.19 14.50 4.65
C LYS A 57 0.18 15.63 3.62
N ALA A 58 -0.29 15.38 2.40
CA ALA A 58 -0.47 16.40 1.38
C ALA A 58 -1.46 17.49 1.83
N VAL A 59 -2.61 17.11 2.40
CA VAL A 59 -3.59 18.06 2.97
C VAL A 59 -2.96 18.88 4.10
N THR A 60 -2.20 18.26 5.00
CA THR A 60 -1.48 18.98 6.07
C THR A 60 -0.51 20.01 5.50
N VAL A 61 0.30 19.62 4.52
CA VAL A 61 1.26 20.51 3.86
C VAL A 61 0.55 21.67 3.16
N LEU A 62 -0.49 21.40 2.38
CA LEU A 62 -1.25 22.42 1.65
C LEU A 62 -1.95 23.43 2.59
N ASN A 63 -2.43 22.98 3.75
CA ASN A 63 -3.04 23.84 4.75
C ASN A 63 -2.02 24.65 5.55
N ASN A 64 -0.76 24.23 5.59
CA ASN A 64 0.33 24.96 6.24
C ASN A 64 1.05 25.85 5.23
N GLN A 65 0.58 27.09 5.09
CA GLN A 65 1.11 28.02 4.10
C GLN A 65 2.62 28.28 4.25
N THR A 66 3.18 28.21 5.46
CA THR A 66 4.62 28.38 5.72
C THR A 66 5.42 27.17 5.23
N GLU A 67 4.98 25.95 5.56
CA GLU A 67 5.61 24.70 5.10
C GLU A 67 5.48 24.57 3.59
N TYR A 68 4.30 24.83 3.03
CA TYR A 68 4.06 24.81 1.59
C TYR A 68 4.95 25.80 0.84
N LYS A 69 5.01 27.07 1.28
CA LYS A 69 5.89 28.09 0.67
C LYS A 69 7.36 27.75 0.81
N THR A 70 7.75 27.03 1.86
CA THR A 70 9.14 26.57 2.06
C THR A 70 9.49 25.45 1.09
N ILE A 71 8.58 24.50 0.86
CA ILE A 71 8.74 23.43 -0.12
C ILE A 71 8.76 24.00 -1.54
N LEU A 72 7.91 24.98 -1.83
CA LEU A 72 7.83 25.65 -3.13
C LEU A 72 8.97 26.63 -3.41
N LYS A 73 9.96 26.79 -2.52
CA LYS A 73 11.10 27.67 -2.78
C LYS A 73 11.85 27.24 -4.05
N MET A 74 11.53 27.94 -5.13
CA MET A 74 12.50 28.47 -6.09
C MET A 74 13.51 29.36 -5.37
#